data_AF-A0A1V2UVC2-F1
#
_entry.id   AF-A0A1V2UVC2-F1
#
_cell.length_a   1.000
_cell.length_b   1.000
_cell.length_c   1.000
_cell.angle_alpha   90.00
_cell.angle_beta   90.00
_cell.angle_gamma   90.00
#
_symmetry.space_group_name_H-M   'P 1'
#
loop_
_entity.id
_entity.type
_entity.pdbx_description
1 polymer ?
#
loop_
_entity_poly.entity_id
_entity_poly.type
_entity_poly.pdbx_seq_one_letter_code
_entity_poly.pdbx_strand_id
1 'polypeptide(L)' 'MNLNTLENFDLEKAIARRDKLRGRYNRSGLSNTDYNELLQLNKAIERALKDKKEGENNGQ' A
#
# COMPACT_ATOMS: atom_id res chain seq x y z
N MET A 1 14.12 -19.00 7.23
CA MET A 1 13.96 -17.69 6.58
C MET A 1 13.10 -16.84 7.50
N ASN A 2 13.71 -15.86 8.15
CA ASN A 2 13.18 -15.15 9.31
C ASN A 2 13.20 -13.64 9.02
N LEU A 3 12.07 -12.98 9.33
CA LEU A 3 11.73 -11.55 9.41
C LEU A 3 12.64 -10.56 8.66
N ASN A 4 12.32 -10.19 7.41
CA ASN A 4 12.69 -8.87 6.86
C ASN A 4 11.92 -8.47 5.57
N THR A 5 10.69 -8.95 5.37
CA THR A 5 9.88 -8.56 4.20
C THR A 5 9.39 -7.10 4.24
N LEU A 6 9.72 -6.34 5.29
CA LEU A 6 9.50 -4.89 5.36
C LEU A 6 10.68 -4.05 4.84
N GLU A 7 11.89 -4.59 4.69
CA GLU A 7 13.08 -3.79 4.29
C GLU A 7 13.01 -3.24 2.87
N ASN A 8 12.07 -3.70 2.03
CA ASN A 8 11.91 -3.20 0.65
C ASN A 8 10.45 -2.83 0.31
N PHE A 9 9.61 -2.48 1.30
CA PHE A 9 8.31 -1.90 0.99
C PHE A 9 8.49 -0.44 0.55
N ASP A 10 8.64 -0.25 -0.75
CA ASP A 10 8.70 1.06 -1.38
C ASP A 10 7.30 1.69 -1.40
N LEU A 11 7.02 2.49 -0.37
CA LEU A 11 5.74 3.17 -0.17
C LEU A 11 5.36 4.04 -1.38
N GLU A 12 6.33 4.71 -2.01
CA GLU A 12 6.08 5.56 -3.18
C GLU A 12 5.63 4.73 -4.39
N LYS A 13 6.31 3.60 -4.66
CA LYS A 13 5.89 2.67 -5.71
C LYS A 13 4.53 2.06 -5.42
N ALA A 14 4.24 1.70 -4.17
CA ALA A 14 2.95 1.15 -3.76
C ALA A 14 1.81 2.16 -3.98
N ILE A 15 2.00 3.42 -3.58
CA ILE A 15 1.04 4.51 -3.80
C ILE A 15 0.83 4.73 -5.31
N ALA A 16 1.90 4.83 -6.10
CA ALA A 16 1.80 5.03 -7.53
C ALA A 16 1.06 3.88 -8.24
N ARG A 17 1.29 2.64 -7.81
CA ARG A 17 0.57 1.46 -8.33
C ARG A 17 -0.91 1.47 -7.95
N ARG A 18 -1.23 1.77 -6.69
CA ARG A 18 -2.61 1.94 -6.20
C ARG A 18 -3.37 2.97 -7.02
N ASP A 19 -2.76 4.13 -7.30
CA ASP A 19 -3.41 5.21 -8.04
C ASP A 19 -3.69 4.84 -9.49
N LYS A 20 -2.78 4.12 -10.13
CA LYS A 20 -3.02 3.57 -11.48
C LYS A 20 -4.19 2.58 -11.47
N LEU A 21 -4.26 1.67 -10.51
CA LEU A 21 -5.35 0.71 -10.38
C LEU A 21 -6.69 1.41 -10.08
N ARG A 22 -6.69 2.40 -9.19
CA ARG A 22 -7.88 3.19 -8.87
C ARG A 22 -8.38 3.98 -10.09
N GLY A 23 -7.46 4.56 -10.87
CA GLY A 23 -7.79 5.23 -12.13
C GLY A 23 -8.43 4.29 -13.16
N ARG A 24 -7.93 3.05 -13.27
CA ARG A 24 -8.53 2.01 -14.13
C ARG A 24 -9.90 1.58 -13.62
N TYR A 25 -10.03 1.32 -12.33
CA TYR A 25 -11.30 0.96 -11.68
C TYR A 25 -12.40 1.98 -12.00
N ASN A 26 -12.10 3.27 -11.83
CA ASN A 26 -13.05 4.35 -12.07
C ASN A 26 -13.41 4.54 -13.55
N ARG A 27 -12.53 4.13 -14.47
CA ARG A 27 -12.72 4.33 -15.91
C ARG A 27 -13.44 3.16 -16.59
N SER A 28 -13.05 1.94 -16.25
CA SER A 28 -13.44 0.73 -17.00
C SER A 28 -13.69 -0.49 -16.11
N GLY A 29 -13.65 -0.34 -14.79
CA GLY A 29 -13.61 -1.46 -13.85
C GLY A 29 -12.23 -2.13 -13.79
N LEU A 30 -12.10 -3.12 -12.91
CA LEU A 30 -10.90 -3.93 -12.74
C LEU A 30 -11.24 -5.41 -12.90
N SER A 31 -10.25 -6.19 -13.31
CA SER A 31 -10.32 -7.64 -13.13
C SER A 31 -10.34 -7.98 -11.63
N ASN A 32 -10.85 -9.17 -11.26
CA ASN A 32 -10.80 -9.62 -9.86
C ASN A 32 -9.36 -9.63 -9.31
N THR A 33 -8.38 -9.98 -10.14
CA THR A 33 -6.96 -9.99 -9.76
C THR A 33 -6.47 -8.57 -9.45
N ASP A 34 -6.71 -7.61 -10.36
CA ASP A 34 -6.30 -6.23 -10.18
C ASP A 34 -7.03 -5.55 -9.00
N TYR A 35 -8.30 -5.92 -8.78
CA TYR A 35 -9.07 -5.44 -7.64
C TYR A 35 -8.52 -5.97 -6.31
N ASN A 36 -8.16 -7.25 -6.25
CA ASN A 36 -7.50 -7.82 -5.08
C ASN A 36 -6.13 -7.18 -4.83
N GLU A 37 -5.36 -6.89 -5.87
CA GLU A 37 -4.10 -6.14 -5.77
C GLU A 37 -4.36 -4.74 -5.16
N LEU A 38 -5.37 -4.02 -5.65
CA LEU A 38 -5.76 -2.72 -5.12
C LEU A 38 -6.09 -2.78 -3.62
N LEU A 39 -6.84 -3.80 -3.18
CA LEU A 39 -7.18 -3.99 -1.76
C LEU A 39 -5.95 -4.28 -0.89
N GLN A 40 -5.01 -5.10 -1.39
CA GLN A 40 -3.76 -5.39 -0.67
C GLN A 40 -2.89 -4.16 -0.54
N LEU A 41 -2.75 -3.38 -1.62
CA LEU A 41 -2.00 -2.13 -1.63
C LEU A 41 -2.58 -1.10 -0.65
N ASN A 42 -3.92 -0.95 -0.59
CA ASN A 42 -4.56 -0.05 0.38
C ASN A 42 -4.17 -0.42 1.82
N LYS A 43 -4.29 -1.71 2.19
CA LYS A 43 -3.94 -2.18 3.53
C LYS A 43 -2.46 -1.99 3.85
N ALA A 44 -1.57 -2.28 2.89
CA ALA A 44 -0.13 -2.12 3.08
C ALA A 44 0.27 -0.65 3.28
N ILE A 45 -0.31 0.25 2.46
CA ILE A 45 -0.08 1.70 2.57
C ILE A 45 -0.63 2.24 3.90
N GLU A 46 -1.86 1.87 4.28
CA GLU A 46 -2.46 2.30 5.56
C GLU A 46 -1.59 1.87 6.75
N ARG A 47 -1.09 0.63 6.74
CA ARG A 47 -0.20 0.14 7.79
C ARG A 47 1.12 0.92 7.81
N ALA A 48 1.76 1.11 6.67
CA ALA A 48 3.01 1.85 6.60
C ALA A 48 2.86 3.32 7.06
N LEU A 49 1.75 3.98 6.74
CA LEU A 49 1.44 5.33 7.21
C LEU A 49 1.15 5.37 8.71
N LYS A 50 0.46 4.36 9.24
CA LYS A 50 0.20 4.24 10.68
C LYS A 50 1.48 3.99 11.46
N ASP A 51 2.32 3.06 11.02
CA ASP A 51 3.61 2.75 11.65
C ASP A 51 4.52 4.00 11.68
N LYS A 52 4.52 4.80 10.60
CA LYS A 52 5.24 6.08 10.57
C LYS A 52 4.70 7.08 11.60
N LYS A 53 3.38 7.23 11.69
CA LYS A 53 2.73 8.16 12.62
C LYS A 53 2.93 7.74 14.09
N GLU A 54 2.88 6.44 14.39
CA GLU A 54 3.12 5.92 15.74
C GLU A 54 4.61 6.00 16.14
N GLY A 55 5.53 5.85 15.17
CA GLY A 55 6.96 6.10 15.40
C GLY A 55 7.27 7.57 15.74
N GLU A 56 6.58 8.52 15.11
CA GLU A 56 6.72 9.95 15.39
C GLU A 56 6.13 10.35 16.77
N ASN A 57 5.09 9.65 17.24
CA ASN A 57 4.36 10.02 18.47
C ASN A 57 4.94 9.39 19.76
N ASN A 58 5.85 8.41 19.66
CA ASN A 58 6.51 7.77 20.81
C ASN A 58 7.91 8.34 21.10
N GLY A 59 8.28 9.46 20.46
CA GLY A 59 9.58 10.13 20.61
C GLY A 59 9.52 11.51 21.27
N GLN A 60 8.40 11.89 21.90
CA GLN A 60 8.25 13.16 22.65
C GLN A 60 7.98 12.92 24.13
#